data_AF-A0A8G2EYV9-F1
#
_entry.id   AF-A0A8G2EYV9-F1
#
_cell.length_a   1.000
_cell.length_b   1.000
_cell.length_c   1.000
_cell.angle_alpha   90.00
_cell.angle_beta   90.00
_cell.angle_gamma   90.00
#
_symmetry.space_group_name_H-M   'P 1'
#
loop_
_entity.id
_entity.type
_entity.pdbx_description
1 polymer ?
#
loop_
_entity_poly.entity_id
_entity_poly.type
_entity_poly.pdbx_seq_one_letter_code
_entity_poly.pdbx_strand_id
1 'polypeptide(L)'
;MIRPPAPIVAVAALLLALTACGGLEKARQMPQDEIAAMSDEEVCGYLSTFAYKGRMPEAWENEAVRRGLTRCIDEGIKKRAVDNKIDRSKPILCPQGQSTQDSRCW
;
A
#
# COMPACT_ATOMS: atom_id res chain seq x y z
N MET A 1 -42.87 -25.28 -13.73
CA MET A 1 -41.80 -25.62 -12.77
C MET A 1 -40.51 -25.77 -13.56
N ILE A 2 -39.51 -24.89 -13.35
CA ILE A 2 -38.04 -25.08 -13.47
C ILE A 2 -37.42 -23.76 -12.97
N ARG A 3 -36.59 -23.86 -11.94
CA ARG A 3 -35.74 -22.85 -11.27
C ARG A 3 -34.29 -23.38 -11.42
N PRO A 4 -33.24 -22.58 -11.20
CA PRO A 4 -32.61 -21.51 -11.99
C PRO A 4 -31.20 -21.95 -12.50
N PRO A 5 -30.30 -21.04 -12.89
CA PRO A 5 -29.16 -20.87 -11.98
C PRO A 5 -28.87 -19.39 -11.65
N ALA A 6 -28.36 -19.22 -10.43
CA ALA A 6 -28.05 -17.97 -9.79
C ALA A 6 -26.86 -17.24 -10.46
N PRO A 7 -26.89 -15.91 -10.59
CA PRO A 7 -25.67 -15.15 -10.74
C PRO A 7 -25.01 -15.04 -9.36
N ILE A 8 -24.08 -15.94 -9.06
CA ILE A 8 -23.07 -15.72 -8.01
C ILE A 8 -22.09 -14.70 -8.58
N VAL A 9 -22.47 -13.43 -8.55
CA VAL A 9 -21.59 -12.30 -8.89
C VAL A 9 -21.62 -11.38 -7.69
N ALA A 10 -20.76 -11.65 -6.70
CA ALA A 10 -20.31 -10.67 -5.71
C ALA A 10 -19.38 -11.31 -4.67
N VAL A 11 -18.30 -11.97 -5.08
CA VAL A 11 -17.22 -12.32 -4.14
C VAL A 11 -15.87 -12.11 -4.79
N ALA A 12 -15.46 -10.85 -4.98
CA ALA A 12 -14.08 -10.53 -5.34
C ALA A 12 -13.59 -9.14 -4.89
N ALA A 13 -14.37 -8.39 -4.10
CA ALA A 13 -14.01 -7.03 -3.71
C ALA A 13 -13.58 -6.87 -2.23
N LEU A 14 -13.37 -7.96 -1.49
CA LEU A 14 -13.15 -7.89 -0.03
C LEU A 14 -11.93 -8.65 0.50
N LEU A 15 -10.89 -8.83 -0.31
CA LEU A 15 -9.62 -9.45 0.13
C LEU A 15 -8.40 -8.51 0.08
N LEU A 16 -8.59 -7.21 -0.15
CA LEU A 16 -7.49 -6.24 -0.17
C LEU A 16 -7.01 -5.78 1.22
N ALA A 17 -7.58 -6.28 2.31
CA ALA A 17 -7.35 -5.73 3.65
C ALA A 17 -6.65 -6.64 4.68
N LEU A 18 -6.30 -7.89 4.37
CA LEU A 18 -5.88 -8.87 5.41
C LEU A 18 -4.48 -9.51 5.27
N THR A 19 -3.62 -9.10 4.34
CA THR A 19 -2.26 -9.67 4.20
C THR A 19 -1.12 -8.74 4.65
N ALA A 20 -1.45 -7.67 5.38
CA ALA A 20 -0.59 -6.52 5.64
C ALA A 20 0.69 -6.77 6.50
N CYS A 21 0.94 -7.98 6.99
CA CYS A 21 2.19 -8.28 7.72
C CYS A 21 3.09 -9.36 7.09
N GLY A 22 2.56 -10.21 6.20
CA GLY A 22 3.33 -11.31 5.57
C GLY A 22 3.48 -11.20 4.06
N GLY A 23 2.57 -10.51 3.37
CA GLY A 23 2.56 -10.45 1.91
C GLY A 23 3.78 -9.75 1.31
N LEU A 24 4.28 -8.70 1.99
CA LEU A 24 5.42 -7.94 1.50
C LEU A 24 6.75 -8.69 1.66
N GLU A 25 6.93 -9.42 2.77
CA GLU A 25 8.14 -10.23 2.98
C GLU A 25 8.19 -11.42 2.02
N LYS A 26 7.03 -12.01 1.69
CA LYS A 26 6.92 -13.00 0.61
C LYS A 26 7.28 -12.38 -0.73
N ALA A 27 6.73 -11.21 -1.05
CA ALA A 27 7.03 -10.51 -2.30
C ALA A 27 8.52 -10.14 -2.43
N ARG A 28 9.23 -9.82 -1.34
CA ARG A 28 10.69 -9.57 -1.38
C ARG A 28 11.51 -10.78 -1.84
N GLN A 29 11.04 -11.98 -1.54
CA GLN A 29 11.71 -13.24 -1.85
C GLN A 29 11.21 -13.86 -3.16
N MET A 30 10.30 -13.17 -3.86
CA MET A 30 9.73 -13.64 -5.11
C MET A 30 10.80 -13.64 -6.21
N PRO A 31 10.98 -14.75 -6.93
CA PRO A 31 11.96 -14.84 -8.00
C PRO A 31 11.49 -14.07 -9.25
N GLN A 32 12.44 -13.67 -10.11
CA GLN A 32 12.16 -12.80 -11.26
C GLN A 32 11.11 -13.39 -12.21
N ASP A 33 11.08 -14.71 -12.38
CA ASP A 33 10.14 -15.41 -13.26
C ASP A 33 8.69 -15.33 -12.74
N GLU A 34 8.49 -15.43 -11.42
CA GLU A 34 7.17 -15.22 -10.82
C GLU A 34 6.73 -13.77 -11.01
N ILE A 35 7.60 -12.79 -10.75
CA ILE A 35 7.29 -11.36 -10.96
C ILE A 35 6.95 -11.11 -12.44
N ALA A 36 7.69 -11.72 -13.37
CA ALA A 36 7.49 -11.60 -14.80
C ALA A 36 6.12 -12.15 -15.26
N ALA A 37 5.56 -13.13 -14.56
CA ALA A 37 4.25 -13.69 -14.85
C ALA A 37 3.08 -12.84 -14.32
N MET A 38 3.34 -11.89 -13.41
CA MET A 38 2.30 -11.03 -12.82
C MET A 38 1.83 -9.94 -13.79
N SER A 39 0.61 -9.46 -13.58
CA SER A 39 0.06 -8.34 -14.34
C SER A 39 0.76 -7.02 -13.98
N ASP A 40 0.74 -6.06 -14.90
CA ASP A 40 1.33 -4.73 -14.66
C ASP A 40 0.69 -4.01 -13.48
N GLU A 41 -0.60 -4.23 -13.23
CA GLU A 41 -1.35 -3.63 -12.14
C GLU A 41 -0.90 -4.19 -10.77
N GLU A 42 -0.72 -5.51 -10.67
CA GLU A 42 -0.17 -6.14 -9.48
C GLU A 42 1.26 -5.69 -9.22
N VAL A 43 2.11 -5.70 -10.26
CA VAL A 43 3.51 -5.25 -10.15
C VAL A 43 3.56 -3.80 -9.70
N CYS A 44 2.75 -2.92 -10.29
CA CYS A 44 2.65 -1.52 -9.91
C CYS A 44 2.25 -1.34 -8.44
N GLY A 45 1.29 -2.14 -7.95
CA GLY A 45 0.87 -2.13 -6.54
C GLY A 45 2.00 -2.50 -5.58
N TYR A 46 2.77 -3.55 -5.90
CA TYR A 46 3.94 -3.94 -5.11
C TYR A 46 5.04 -2.87 -5.16
N LEU A 47 5.37 -2.34 -6.34
CA LEU A 47 6.37 -1.28 -6.51
C LEU A 47 6.04 -0.04 -5.68
N SER A 48 4.80 0.43 -5.74
CA SER A 48 4.32 1.57 -4.95
C SER A 48 4.45 1.28 -3.44
N THR A 49 4.11 0.05 -3.02
CA THR A 49 4.22 -0.35 -1.61
C THR A 49 5.67 -0.44 -1.13
N PHE A 50 6.58 -1.01 -1.92
CA PHE A 50 8.00 -1.09 -1.60
C PHE A 50 8.65 0.29 -1.51
N ALA A 51 8.34 1.16 -2.48
CA ALA A 51 8.79 2.54 -2.50
C ALA A 51 8.28 3.32 -1.29
N TYR A 52 7.00 3.13 -0.93
CA TYR A 52 6.42 3.72 0.28
C TYR A 52 7.13 3.28 1.57
N LYS A 53 7.50 1.99 1.68
CA LYS A 53 8.24 1.45 2.83
C LYS A 53 9.74 1.79 2.80
N GLY A 54 10.27 2.26 1.67
CA GLY A 54 11.68 2.65 1.52
C GLY A 54 12.64 1.46 1.42
N ARG A 55 12.17 0.28 1.04
CA ARG A 55 13.01 -0.91 0.78
C ARG A 55 12.54 -1.57 -0.51
N MET A 56 13.26 -1.31 -1.60
CA MET A 56 13.02 -1.90 -2.92
C MET A 56 13.99 -3.07 -3.13
N PRO A 57 13.51 -4.29 -3.40
CA PRO A 57 14.38 -5.38 -3.84
C PRO A 57 14.77 -5.20 -5.31
N GLU A 58 16.00 -5.56 -5.65
CA GLU A 58 16.58 -5.38 -6.99
C GLU A 58 15.75 -6.05 -8.10
N ALA A 59 15.21 -7.24 -7.86
CA ALA A 59 14.35 -7.96 -8.81
C ALA A 59 13.12 -7.12 -9.24
N TRP A 60 12.51 -6.41 -8.29
CA TRP A 60 11.37 -5.55 -8.54
C TRP A 60 11.77 -4.26 -9.26
N GLU A 61 12.92 -3.68 -8.92
CA GLU A 61 13.46 -2.51 -9.61
C GLU A 61 13.78 -2.82 -11.08
N ASN A 62 14.45 -3.95 -11.33
CA ASN A 62 14.74 -4.43 -12.67
C ASN A 62 13.46 -4.64 -13.48
N GLU A 63 12.43 -5.22 -12.86
CA GLU A 63 11.14 -5.43 -13.52
C GLU A 63 10.44 -4.09 -13.83
N ALA A 64 10.52 -3.13 -12.91
CA ALA A 64 9.97 -1.80 -13.13
C ALA A 64 10.62 -1.10 -14.33
N VAL A 65 11.94 -1.19 -14.45
CA VAL A 65 12.68 -0.64 -15.59
C VAL A 65 12.33 -1.39 -16.87
N ARG A 66 12.32 -2.72 -16.84
CA ARG A 66 12.00 -3.58 -18.00
C ARG A 66 10.61 -3.28 -18.58
N ARG A 67 9.63 -2.98 -17.73
CA ARG A 67 8.25 -2.70 -18.13
C ARG A 67 7.90 -1.21 -18.25
N GLY A 68 8.80 -0.31 -17.88
CA GLY A 68 8.50 1.14 -17.84
C GLY A 68 7.51 1.53 -16.73
N LEU A 69 7.47 0.79 -15.62
CA LEU A 69 6.57 1.02 -14.48
C LEU A 69 7.20 1.89 -13.38
N THR A 70 8.25 2.65 -13.69
CA THR A 70 8.93 3.55 -12.73
C THR A 70 7.98 4.60 -12.12
N ARG A 71 6.93 4.99 -12.85
CA ARG A 71 5.86 5.85 -12.31
C ARG A 71 5.23 5.33 -11.01
N CYS A 72 5.13 4.01 -10.85
CA CYS A 72 4.55 3.37 -9.67
C CYS A 72 5.46 3.51 -8.46
N ILE A 73 6.79 3.52 -8.68
CA ILE A 73 7.80 3.80 -7.66
C ILE A 73 7.66 5.26 -7.19
N ASP A 74 7.57 6.19 -8.14
CA ASP A 74 7.41 7.62 -7.83
C ASP A 74 6.15 7.91 -7.02
N GLU A 75 5.04 7.24 -7.33
CA GLU A 75 3.80 7.36 -6.55
C GLU A 75 3.98 6.89 -5.10
N GLY A 76 4.67 5.78 -4.89
CA GLY A 76 4.98 5.28 -3.54
C GLY A 76 5.88 6.24 -2.76
N ILE A 77 6.90 6.81 -3.41
CA ILE A 77 7.79 7.83 -2.81
C ILE A 77 6.99 9.09 -2.46
N LYS A 78 6.15 9.59 -3.38
CA LYS A 78 5.29 10.76 -3.15
C LYS A 78 4.36 10.52 -1.98
N LYS A 79 3.72 9.35 -1.92
CA LYS A 79 2.86 8.97 -0.79
C LYS A 79 3.61 8.97 0.53
N ARG A 80 4.81 8.39 0.57
CA ARG A 80 5.67 8.41 1.77
C ARG A 80 6.04 9.83 2.17
N ALA A 81 6.37 10.68 1.20
CA ALA A 81 6.71 12.08 1.46
C ALA A 81 5.52 12.87 1.99
N VAL A 82 4.31 12.63 1.48
CA VAL A 82 3.07 13.22 2.01
C VAL A 82 2.83 12.74 3.43
N ASP A 83 2.85 11.43 3.69
CA ASP A 83 2.61 10.87 5.02
C ASP A 83 3.66 11.31 6.05
N ASN A 84 4.92 11.48 5.65
CA ASN A 84 5.97 12.04 6.51
C ASN A 84 5.84 13.56 6.72
N LYS A 85 5.29 14.30 5.75
CA LYS A 85 4.99 15.74 5.87
C LYS A 85 3.70 16.01 6.65
N ILE A 86 2.82 15.02 6.78
CA ILE A 86 1.73 15.02 7.78
C ILE A 86 2.40 14.81 9.13
N ASP A 87 3.03 15.88 9.60
CA ASP A 87 3.91 15.90 10.73
C ASP A 87 3.13 15.68 12.03
N ARG A 88 3.60 14.72 12.83
CA ARG A 88 3.23 14.51 14.24
C ARG A 88 3.74 15.65 15.15
N SER A 89 4.38 16.69 14.59
CA SER A 89 4.85 17.89 15.26
C SER A 89 3.82 19.02 15.38
N LYS A 90 2.54 18.80 15.05
CA LYS A 90 1.51 19.66 15.66
C LYS A 90 1.29 19.14 17.08
N PRO A 91 1.91 19.73 18.13
CA PRO A 91 1.28 19.64 19.43
C PRO A 91 -0.16 20.11 19.20
N ILE A 92 -1.13 19.32 19.68
CA ILE A 92 -2.43 19.88 19.99
C ILE A 92 -2.11 20.94 21.05
N LEU A 93 -1.86 22.16 20.59
CA LEU A 93 -1.77 23.32 21.46
C LEU A 93 -3.16 23.42 22.05
N CYS A 94 -3.36 22.85 23.24
CA CYS A 94 -4.38 23.36 24.12
C CYS A 94 -4.16 24.88 24.13
N PRO A 95 -5.17 25.69 23.77
CA PRO A 95 -5.02 27.14 23.81
C PRO A 95 -4.48 27.51 25.19
N GLN A 96 -3.39 28.29 25.23
CA GLN A 96 -2.69 28.65 26.46
C GLN A 96 -3.70 29.16 27.50
N GLY A 97 -3.90 28.39 28.57
CA GLY A 97 -4.81 28.75 29.66
C GLY A 97 -5.76 27.64 30.16
N GLN A 98 -5.84 26.47 29.51
CA GLN A 98 -6.64 25.35 30.04
C GLN A 98 -5.75 24.31 30.73
N SER A 99 -6.01 24.10 32.02
CA SER A 99 -5.35 23.07 32.82
C SER A 99 -5.63 21.69 32.23
N THR A 100 -4.63 20.82 32.26
CA THR A 100 -4.65 19.44 31.75
C THR A 100 -5.60 18.50 32.53
N GLN A 101 -6.56 19.02 33.29
CA GLN A 101 -7.46 18.21 34.11
C GLN A 101 -8.79 17.89 33.43
N ASP A 102 -9.23 18.67 32.43
CA ASP A 102 -10.45 18.35 31.67
C ASP A 102 -10.11 17.63 30.36
N SER A 103 -10.16 16.31 30.43
CA SER A 103 -9.83 15.36 29.36
C SER A 103 -10.86 15.38 28.21
N ARG A 104 -10.91 16.46 27.42
CA ARG A 104 -11.78 16.57 26.23
C ARG A 104 -11.13 17.24 25.02
N CYS A 105 -9.87 16.90 24.74
CA CYS A 105 -9.28 17.18 23.43
C CYS A 105 -9.16 15.85 22.67
N TRP A 106 -9.99 15.67 21.64
CA TRP A 106 -9.93 14.57 20.66
C TRP A 106 -9.57 15.16 19.31
#